data_AF-A0A2G9NC36-F1
#
_entry.id   AF-A0A2G9NC36-F1
#
_cell.length_a   1.000
_cell.length_b   1.000
_cell.length_c   1.000
_cell.angle_alpha   90.00
_cell.angle_beta   90.00
_cell.angle_gamma   90.00
#
_symmetry.space_group_name_H-M   'P 1'
#
loop_
_entity.id
_entity.type
_entity.pdbx_description
1 polymer ?
#
loop_
_entity_poly.entity_id
_entity_poly.type
_entity_poly.pdbx_seq_one_letter_code
_entity_poly.pdbx_strand_id
1 'polypeptide(L)'
;KGLVGVLRDEGNDYVKRALNPGEIEEPSIRVPQGFYDWNNNLRKAYKQVKILSRSPDLSDSEQITKKRIMKAVESDDKLKELYRNIMRIYSGMTNTLKSGEGLFPSAKIPDQEFFKELSDETQSDIPGGLGRALVQAIKEGRINFTPNEGSGLYTRQMHEITPLVLRNAEEYAKYLLGERYMKQLDDEFISQWAGTRHTHVGHSDFDDVLIGCSTIEQSPIIITPEITVEPFSTSYSRMRESLLFLEKLLTHEMPEVLEKHRVMNDESSGSKVIGEELTEMQLLLKGLEMISKESLHMTYDYQNKDEEAIRKAKRWIEEAGNDPDMNRNMATFVPIIRTTDGEGQIAYINAGFRDVEVEISYEQKPHVKTGKNQEDKAEEDSWFAGSWREIEFSTETLRFPVLVHKEVRMPHKKIINDRELREIIDENTQDKGIITTQELEEIVRTLEK
;
A
#
# COMPACT_ATOMS: atom_id res chain seq x y z
N LYS A 1 0.31 27.24 19.14
CA LYS A 1 0.59 28.44 19.99
C LYS A 1 -0.18 29.68 19.52
N GLY A 2 0.04 30.22 18.30
CA GLY A 2 -0.63 31.44 17.80
C GLY A 2 -2.16 31.50 18.03
N LEU A 3 -2.91 30.48 17.58
CA LEU A 3 -4.37 30.37 17.76
C LEU A 3 -4.87 30.57 19.20
N VAL A 4 -4.08 30.17 20.21
CA VAL A 4 -4.45 30.29 21.64
C VAL A 4 -4.44 31.75 22.11
N GLY A 5 -3.69 32.63 21.44
CA GLY A 5 -3.69 34.07 21.73
C GLY A 5 -4.90 34.81 21.16
N VAL A 6 -5.58 34.27 20.15
CA VAL A 6 -6.68 34.94 19.43
C VAL A 6 -8.05 34.55 20.02
N LEU A 7 -8.18 33.36 20.59
CA LEU A 7 -9.46 32.80 21.05
C LEU A 7 -9.64 33.01 22.56
N ARG A 8 -10.10 34.20 22.94
CA ARG A 8 -10.51 34.46 24.33
C ARG A 8 -11.83 33.79 24.70
N ASP A 9 -11.84 33.32 25.94
CA ASP A 9 -12.95 32.93 26.81
C ASP A 9 -13.94 31.87 26.27
N GLU A 10 -14.71 32.15 25.22
CA GLU A 10 -15.72 31.22 24.68
C GLU A 10 -15.14 30.18 23.71
N GLY A 11 -14.34 30.61 22.72
CA GLY A 11 -13.67 29.70 21.78
C GLY A 11 -12.60 28.82 22.44
N ASN A 12 -12.31 29.11 23.70
CA ASN A 12 -11.36 28.43 24.55
C ASN A 12 -11.81 26.98 24.85
N ASP A 13 -13.10 26.66 24.90
CA ASP A 13 -13.55 25.32 25.29
C ASP A 13 -13.41 24.27 24.18
N TYR A 14 -13.82 24.58 22.94
CA TYR A 14 -13.54 23.71 21.80
C TYR A 14 -12.04 23.55 21.54
N VAL A 15 -11.24 24.61 21.75
CA VAL A 15 -9.77 24.52 21.66
C VAL A 15 -9.16 23.74 22.83
N LYS A 16 -9.69 23.83 24.06
CA LYS A 16 -9.32 22.93 25.16
C LYS A 16 -9.60 21.48 24.78
N ARG A 17 -10.77 21.14 24.22
CA ARG A 17 -11.07 19.77 23.77
C ARG A 17 -10.15 19.31 22.64
N ALA A 18 -9.83 20.18 21.68
CA ALA A 18 -8.87 19.90 20.62
C ALA A 18 -7.42 19.72 21.13
N LEU A 19 -7.06 20.30 22.28
CA LEU A 19 -5.76 20.15 22.94
C LEU A 19 -5.74 19.04 24.01
N ASN A 20 -6.90 18.72 24.60
CA ASN A 20 -7.14 17.70 25.62
C ASN A 20 -8.26 16.74 25.16
N PRO A 21 -8.02 15.83 24.20
CA PRO A 21 -9.06 15.01 23.57
C PRO A 21 -9.74 13.96 24.46
N GLY A 22 -9.38 13.87 25.75
CA GLY A 22 -9.83 12.80 26.65
C GLY A 22 -11.32 12.86 27.03
N GLU A 23 -11.96 14.01 26.83
CA GLU A 23 -13.38 14.25 27.12
C GLU A 23 -14.33 13.78 26.00
N ILE A 24 -13.81 13.34 24.85
CA ILE A 24 -14.61 12.92 23.69
C ILE A 24 -14.72 11.40 23.68
N GLU A 25 -15.95 10.88 23.73
CA GLU A 25 -16.20 9.43 23.80
C GLU A 25 -16.13 8.70 22.45
N GLU A 26 -16.15 9.42 21.31
CA GLU A 26 -16.14 8.80 19.98
C GLU A 26 -14.87 7.92 19.77
N PRO A 27 -15.02 6.60 19.50
CA PRO A 27 -13.88 5.68 19.41
C PRO A 27 -12.87 6.07 18.32
N SER A 28 -13.32 6.57 17.16
CA SER A 28 -12.46 7.02 16.06
C SER A 28 -11.66 8.31 16.35
N ILE A 29 -11.93 8.96 17.49
CA ILE A 29 -11.10 10.03 18.06
C ILE A 29 -10.28 9.50 19.25
N ARG A 30 -10.84 8.60 20.08
CA ARG A 30 -10.11 8.04 21.22
C ARG A 30 -8.97 7.12 20.82
N VAL A 31 -9.12 6.35 19.76
CA VAL A 31 -8.19 5.32 19.29
C VAL A 31 -7.59 5.81 17.96
N PRO A 32 -6.29 6.18 17.92
CA PRO A 32 -5.60 6.40 16.65
C PRO A 32 -5.49 5.10 15.87
N GLN A 33 -5.32 5.21 14.56
CA GLN A 33 -5.09 4.08 13.64
C GLN A 33 -3.77 4.36 12.92
N GLY A 34 -2.93 3.36 12.68
CA GLY A 34 -1.60 3.55 12.12
C GLY A 34 -0.59 4.22 13.07
N PHE A 35 0.52 4.72 12.50
CA PHE A 35 1.65 5.49 13.07
C PHE A 35 1.28 6.58 14.07
N TYR A 36 0.03 7.01 14.02
CA TYR A 36 -0.56 7.90 14.98
C TYR A 36 -0.71 7.28 16.38
N ASP A 37 -0.56 5.97 16.54
CA ASP A 37 -0.66 5.31 17.83
C ASP A 37 0.73 5.03 18.46
N TRP A 38 1.77 4.75 17.67
CA TRP A 38 3.13 4.39 18.17
C TRP A 38 3.76 5.45 19.06
N ASN A 39 3.65 6.75 18.71
CA ASN A 39 4.23 7.85 19.49
C ASN A 39 3.18 8.80 20.10
N ASN A 40 3.41 9.22 21.35
CA ASN A 40 2.53 10.10 22.12
C ASN A 40 2.26 11.49 21.49
N ASN A 41 3.13 11.99 20.60
CA ASN A 41 2.93 13.27 19.91
C ASN A 41 2.09 13.10 18.65
N LEU A 42 2.34 12.04 17.86
CA LEU A 42 1.48 11.68 16.72
C LEU A 42 0.05 11.34 17.20
N ARG A 43 -0.07 10.67 18.35
CA ARG A 43 -1.32 10.38 19.07
C ARG A 43 -2.09 11.63 19.49
N LYS A 44 -1.42 12.75 19.75
CA LYS A 44 -2.07 14.05 20.03
C LYS A 44 -2.42 14.78 18.74
N ALA A 45 -1.53 14.79 17.75
CA ALA A 45 -1.74 15.42 16.45
C ALA A 45 -2.94 14.81 15.70
N TYR A 46 -3.05 13.48 15.65
CA TYR A 46 -4.20 12.76 15.09
C TYR A 46 -5.52 13.25 15.68
N LYS A 47 -5.60 13.27 17.00
CA LYS A 47 -6.84 13.63 17.72
C LYS A 47 -7.21 15.07 17.48
N GLN A 48 -6.23 15.97 17.52
CA GLN A 48 -6.43 17.38 17.16
C GLN A 48 -6.94 17.52 15.72
N VAL A 49 -6.36 16.82 14.74
CA VAL A 49 -6.81 16.85 13.34
C VAL A 49 -8.23 16.28 13.19
N LYS A 50 -8.55 15.13 13.78
CA LYS A 50 -9.89 14.52 13.71
C LYS A 50 -10.98 15.39 14.34
N ILE A 51 -10.67 16.08 15.45
CA ILE A 51 -11.58 17.06 16.08
C ILE A 51 -11.83 18.27 15.16
N LEU A 52 -10.79 18.73 14.45
CA LEU A 52 -10.85 19.90 13.57
C LEU A 52 -11.41 19.58 12.16
N SER A 53 -11.40 18.31 11.74
CA SER A 53 -12.00 17.84 10.48
C SER A 53 -13.52 17.62 10.56
N ARG A 54 -14.10 17.49 11.77
CA ARG A 54 -15.54 17.22 11.97
C ARG A 54 -16.45 18.33 11.40
N SER A 55 -17.56 17.91 10.80
CA SER A 55 -18.76 18.71 10.47
C SER A 55 -19.85 17.83 9.88
N PRO A 56 -21.15 18.01 10.22
CA PRO A 56 -21.74 18.23 11.56
C PRO A 56 -21.97 16.85 12.26
N ASP A 57 -22.57 16.65 13.43
CA ASP A 57 -23.36 17.50 14.34
C ASP A 57 -22.50 18.32 15.31
N LEU A 58 -22.16 19.55 14.91
CA LEU A 58 -21.52 20.52 15.79
C LEU A 58 -22.57 21.48 16.35
N SER A 59 -22.58 21.65 17.66
CA SER A 59 -23.44 22.61 18.34
C SER A 59 -23.13 24.05 17.90
N ASP A 60 -24.08 24.98 18.07
CA ASP A 60 -23.95 26.36 17.57
C ASP A 60 -22.66 27.05 18.07
N SER A 61 -22.24 26.77 19.31
CA SER A 61 -21.01 27.30 19.90
C SER A 61 -19.73 26.76 19.23
N GLU A 62 -19.74 25.50 18.77
CA GLU A 62 -18.64 24.88 18.03
C GLU A 62 -18.59 25.41 16.59
N GLN A 63 -19.73 25.60 15.93
CA GLN A 63 -19.80 26.29 14.63
C GLN A 63 -19.31 27.74 14.71
N ILE A 64 -19.70 28.47 15.76
CA ILE A 64 -19.20 29.83 16.04
C ILE A 64 -17.68 29.80 16.27
N THR A 65 -17.17 28.82 17.02
CA THR A 65 -15.72 28.72 17.27
C THR A 65 -14.93 28.39 16.02
N LYS A 66 -15.42 27.49 15.17
CA LYS A 66 -14.89 27.20 13.83
C LYS A 66 -14.83 28.46 12.97
N LYS A 67 -15.93 29.25 12.91
CA LYS A 67 -15.98 30.53 12.19
C LYS A 67 -15.00 31.58 12.76
N ARG A 68 -14.77 31.59 14.08
CA ARG A 68 -13.73 32.41 14.74
C ARG A 68 -12.30 31.95 14.41
N ILE A 69 -12.04 30.65 14.33
CA ILE A 69 -10.75 30.07 13.91
C ILE A 69 -10.44 30.46 12.46
N MET A 70 -11.39 30.27 11.54
CA MET A 70 -11.19 30.66 10.13
C MET A 70 -10.92 32.16 10.01
N LYS A 71 -11.72 33.01 10.68
CA LYS A 71 -11.49 34.47 10.68
C LYS A 71 -10.12 34.85 11.26
N ALA A 72 -9.62 34.13 12.27
CA ALA A 72 -8.27 34.34 12.80
C ALA A 72 -7.19 34.01 11.76
N VAL A 73 -7.30 32.85 11.09
CA VAL A 73 -6.40 32.44 10.00
C VAL A 73 -6.45 33.41 8.82
N GLU A 74 -7.63 33.91 8.45
CA GLU A 74 -7.80 34.89 7.37
C GLU A 74 -7.20 36.27 7.68
N SER A 75 -7.04 36.61 8.97
CA SER A 75 -6.59 37.91 9.47
C SER A 75 -5.09 38.05 9.73
N ASP A 76 -4.33 36.95 9.64
CA ASP A 76 -2.87 36.91 9.78
C ASP A 76 -2.28 36.21 8.55
N ASP A 77 -1.58 36.97 7.69
CA ASP A 77 -1.09 36.44 6.41
C ASP A 77 -0.11 35.26 6.56
N LYS A 78 0.58 35.12 7.70
CA LYS A 78 1.49 33.99 7.95
C LYS A 78 0.71 32.75 8.34
N LEU A 79 -0.32 32.87 9.17
CA LEU A 79 -1.25 31.77 9.46
C LEU A 79 -2.03 31.36 8.20
N LYS A 80 -2.40 32.33 7.36
CA LYS A 80 -3.10 32.13 6.10
C LYS A 80 -2.29 31.33 5.08
N GLU A 81 -1.02 31.67 4.89
CA GLU A 81 -0.16 30.93 3.96
C GLU A 81 0.25 29.56 4.53
N LEU A 82 0.55 29.47 5.84
CA LEU A 82 0.77 28.18 6.49
C LEU A 82 -0.44 27.24 6.33
N TYR A 83 -1.66 27.76 6.51
CA TYR A 83 -2.90 27.01 6.28
C TYR A 83 -3.05 26.59 4.81
N ARG A 84 -2.73 27.47 3.86
CA ARG A 84 -2.74 27.15 2.41
C ARG A 84 -1.75 26.03 2.07
N ASN A 85 -0.50 26.11 2.51
CA ASN A 85 0.50 25.07 2.26
C ASN A 85 0.03 23.72 2.84
N ILE A 86 -0.49 23.72 4.09
CA ILE A 86 -1.06 22.50 4.69
C ILE A 86 -2.24 21.97 3.87
N MET A 87 -3.13 22.82 3.36
CA MET A 87 -4.24 22.42 2.47
C MET A 87 -3.75 21.88 1.11
N ARG A 88 -2.70 22.48 0.52
CA ARG A 88 -2.09 21.98 -0.73
C ARG A 88 -1.45 20.61 -0.52
N ILE A 89 -0.71 20.42 0.57
CA ILE A 89 -0.16 19.10 0.95
C ILE A 89 -1.30 18.11 1.21
N TYR A 90 -2.33 18.48 1.96
CA TYR A 90 -3.44 17.56 2.25
C TYR A 90 -4.16 17.13 0.98
N SER A 91 -4.39 18.06 0.05
CA SER A 91 -4.96 17.79 -1.28
C SER A 91 -4.02 17.01 -2.21
N GLY A 92 -2.71 17.19 -2.06
CA GLY A 92 -1.68 16.52 -2.84
C GLY A 92 -1.38 15.10 -2.35
N MET A 93 -1.48 14.84 -1.05
CA MET A 93 -1.39 13.49 -0.48
C MET A 93 -2.67 12.70 -0.78
N THR A 94 -3.84 13.25 -0.45
CA THR A 94 -5.11 12.53 -0.62
C THR A 94 -5.64 12.71 -2.06
N ASN A 95 -6.41 13.77 -2.29
CA ASN A 95 -6.97 14.18 -3.57
C ASN A 95 -7.58 15.58 -3.43
N THR A 96 -8.11 16.13 -4.53
CA THR A 96 -8.99 17.33 -4.51
C THR A 96 -9.95 17.33 -3.30
N LEU A 97 -9.79 18.32 -2.43
CA LEU A 97 -10.56 18.44 -1.20
C LEU A 97 -12.04 18.80 -1.48
N LYS A 98 -12.96 18.24 -0.67
CA LYS A 98 -14.39 18.55 -0.77
C LYS A 98 -14.66 19.98 -0.27
N SER A 99 -15.40 20.75 -1.05
CA SER A 99 -15.97 22.03 -0.61
C SER A 99 -16.92 21.77 0.57
N GLY A 100 -16.53 22.21 1.77
CA GLY A 100 -17.28 21.96 2.99
C GLY A 100 -16.72 22.76 4.16
N GLU A 101 -17.41 22.71 5.31
CA GLU A 101 -17.12 23.58 6.45
C GLU A 101 -15.97 23.09 7.35
N GLY A 102 -15.30 21.97 7.07
CA GLY A 102 -14.19 21.47 7.89
C GLY A 102 -12.98 22.40 7.88
N LEU A 103 -12.25 22.52 9.01
CA LEU A 103 -10.93 23.16 9.01
C LEU A 103 -9.88 22.25 8.33
N PHE A 104 -10.12 20.95 8.35
CA PHE A 104 -9.44 19.97 7.51
C PHE A 104 -10.53 19.19 6.76
N PRO A 105 -10.98 19.67 5.58
CA PRO A 105 -12.04 19.02 4.83
C PRO A 105 -11.59 17.65 4.32
N SER A 106 -12.54 16.71 4.17
CA SER A 106 -12.27 15.39 3.60
C SER A 106 -12.04 15.47 2.08
N ALA A 107 -11.24 14.54 1.55
CA ALA A 107 -10.94 14.49 0.12
C ALA A 107 -12.07 13.85 -0.70
N LYS A 108 -12.07 14.08 -2.01
CA LYS A 108 -12.76 13.23 -2.98
C LYS A 108 -11.93 11.97 -3.23
N ILE A 109 -12.44 10.81 -2.85
CA ILE A 109 -11.72 9.53 -2.97
C ILE A 109 -12.64 8.61 -3.78
N PRO A 110 -12.23 8.13 -4.98
CA PRO A 110 -13.14 7.50 -5.94
C PRO A 110 -13.93 6.32 -5.37
N ASP A 111 -13.28 5.50 -4.55
CA ASP A 111 -13.93 4.35 -3.91
C ASP A 111 -14.91 4.76 -2.79
N GLN A 112 -14.63 5.81 -2.01
CA GLN A 112 -15.58 6.38 -1.04
C GLN A 112 -16.80 7.00 -1.72
N GLU A 113 -16.66 7.49 -2.95
CA GLU A 113 -17.77 8.06 -3.72
C GLU A 113 -18.61 6.92 -4.31
N PHE A 114 -17.97 5.89 -4.90
CA PHE A 114 -18.62 4.64 -5.29
C PHE A 114 -19.41 3.96 -4.15
N PHE A 115 -18.80 3.71 -2.98
CA PHE A 115 -19.49 3.03 -1.89
C PHE A 115 -20.70 3.82 -1.36
N LYS A 116 -20.74 5.15 -1.55
CA LYS A 116 -21.87 6.02 -1.19
C LYS A 116 -22.98 6.08 -2.25
N GLU A 117 -22.74 5.55 -3.45
CA GLU A 117 -23.76 5.36 -4.48
C GLU A 117 -24.50 4.02 -4.31
N LEU A 118 -23.93 3.09 -3.55
CA LEU A 118 -24.62 1.87 -3.11
C LEU A 118 -25.56 2.21 -1.94
N SER A 119 -26.79 1.68 -1.93
CA SER A 119 -27.67 1.86 -0.76
C SER A 119 -27.02 1.25 0.48
N ASP A 120 -27.29 1.79 1.67
CA ASP A 120 -26.67 1.30 2.90
C ASP A 120 -27.02 -0.18 3.16
N GLU A 121 -28.23 -0.59 2.80
CA GLU A 121 -28.70 -1.98 2.73
C GLU A 121 -27.81 -2.83 1.82
N THR A 122 -27.48 -2.34 0.61
CA THR A 122 -26.54 -3.00 -0.30
C THR A 122 -25.15 -3.07 0.33
N GLN A 123 -24.60 -1.97 0.85
CA GLN A 123 -23.27 -1.90 1.43
C GLN A 123 -23.06 -2.94 2.55
N SER A 124 -24.11 -3.22 3.31
CA SER A 124 -24.07 -4.19 4.40
C SER A 124 -24.02 -5.64 3.91
N ASP A 125 -24.73 -5.98 2.83
CA ASP A 125 -24.94 -7.38 2.39
C ASP A 125 -24.32 -7.73 1.02
N ILE A 126 -23.28 -7.00 0.58
CA ILE A 126 -22.54 -7.29 -0.67
C ILE A 126 -22.04 -8.76 -0.70
N PRO A 127 -22.45 -9.57 -1.69
CA PRO A 127 -21.93 -10.92 -1.86
C PRO A 127 -20.43 -10.92 -2.13
N GLY A 128 -19.64 -11.47 -1.20
CA GLY A 128 -18.18 -11.52 -1.29
C GLY A 128 -17.43 -10.32 -0.69
N GLY A 129 -18.12 -9.38 -0.05
CA GLY A 129 -17.52 -8.25 0.67
C GLY A 129 -17.10 -7.05 -0.20
N LEU A 130 -16.85 -5.93 0.46
CA LEU A 130 -16.64 -4.61 -0.16
C LEU A 130 -15.49 -4.60 -1.18
N GLY A 131 -14.39 -5.28 -0.88
CA GLY A 131 -13.23 -5.39 -1.77
C GLY A 131 -13.54 -6.11 -3.09
N ARG A 132 -14.40 -7.13 -3.09
CA ARG A 132 -14.81 -7.83 -4.32
C ARG A 132 -15.75 -6.97 -5.18
N ALA A 133 -16.63 -6.19 -4.55
CA ALA A 133 -17.44 -5.18 -5.27
C ALA A 133 -16.57 -4.08 -5.89
N LEU A 134 -15.52 -3.64 -5.21
CA LEU A 134 -14.52 -2.70 -5.75
C LEU A 134 -13.77 -3.28 -6.95
N VAL A 135 -13.23 -4.50 -6.84
CA VAL A 135 -12.58 -5.22 -7.96
C VAL A 135 -13.52 -5.32 -9.17
N GLN A 136 -14.80 -5.62 -8.96
CA GLN A 136 -15.78 -5.72 -10.04
C GLN A 136 -16.10 -4.35 -10.66
N ALA A 137 -16.29 -3.31 -9.85
CA ALA A 137 -16.55 -1.95 -10.33
C ALA A 137 -15.38 -1.35 -11.13
N ILE A 138 -14.14 -1.73 -10.82
CA ILE A 138 -12.94 -1.38 -11.60
C ILE A 138 -12.96 -2.11 -12.96
N LYS A 139 -13.21 -3.44 -12.97
CA LYS A 139 -13.32 -4.23 -14.21
C LYS A 139 -14.43 -3.77 -15.15
N GLU A 140 -15.51 -3.23 -14.60
CA GLU A 140 -16.63 -2.63 -15.33
C GLU A 140 -16.38 -1.16 -15.74
N GLY A 141 -15.25 -0.57 -15.37
CA GLY A 141 -14.93 0.84 -15.65
C GLY A 141 -15.75 1.87 -14.88
N ARG A 142 -16.52 1.44 -13.86
CA ARG A 142 -17.29 2.33 -12.96
C ARG A 142 -16.38 3.12 -12.02
N ILE A 143 -15.18 2.61 -11.75
CA ILE A 143 -14.13 3.30 -10.98
C ILE A 143 -12.87 3.34 -11.83
N ASN A 144 -12.20 4.49 -11.87
CA ASN A 144 -10.95 4.68 -12.58
C ASN A 144 -9.94 5.42 -11.68
N PHE A 145 -8.77 4.80 -11.47
CA PHE A 145 -7.67 5.39 -10.70
C PHE A 145 -6.59 6.04 -11.57
N THR A 146 -6.77 6.12 -12.90
CA THR A 146 -5.83 6.82 -13.80
C THR A 146 -5.64 8.29 -13.36
N PRO A 147 -4.43 8.71 -12.97
CA PRO A 147 -4.22 10.04 -12.40
C PRO A 147 -4.46 11.17 -13.41
N ASN A 148 -4.99 12.29 -12.91
CA ASN A 148 -5.12 13.56 -13.61
C ASN A 148 -4.51 14.70 -12.79
N GLU A 149 -4.64 15.95 -13.24
CA GLU A 149 -4.07 17.13 -12.58
C GLU A 149 -4.60 17.34 -11.14
N GLY A 150 -5.83 16.92 -10.85
CA GLY A 150 -6.45 16.98 -9.52
C GLY A 150 -6.24 15.74 -8.64
N SER A 151 -5.43 14.78 -9.10
CA SER A 151 -5.14 13.52 -8.41
C SER A 151 -3.92 13.62 -7.49
N GLY A 152 -4.17 13.39 -6.20
CA GLY A 152 -3.15 13.24 -5.17
C GLY A 152 -2.53 11.84 -5.13
N LEU A 153 -1.63 11.62 -4.17
CA LEU A 153 -0.85 10.40 -4.01
C LEU A 153 -1.74 9.15 -3.86
N TYR A 154 -2.86 9.23 -3.11
CA TYR A 154 -3.79 8.09 -2.95
C TYR A 154 -4.25 7.52 -4.31
N THR A 155 -4.67 8.37 -5.25
CA THR A 155 -5.11 7.91 -6.57
C THR A 155 -3.97 7.31 -7.38
N ARG A 156 -2.73 7.76 -7.17
CA ARG A 156 -1.53 7.22 -7.84
C ARG A 156 -1.15 5.86 -7.25
N GLN A 157 -1.17 5.70 -5.93
CA GLN A 157 -1.03 4.41 -5.24
C GLN A 157 -2.07 3.38 -5.71
N MET A 158 -3.34 3.79 -5.82
CA MET A 158 -4.37 2.93 -6.40
C MET A 158 -4.14 2.62 -7.90
N HIS A 159 -3.48 3.51 -8.64
CA HIS A 159 -3.11 3.29 -10.04
C HIS A 159 -1.97 2.27 -10.20
N GLU A 160 -1.00 2.25 -9.27
CA GLU A 160 0.10 1.29 -9.24
C GLU A 160 -0.41 -0.14 -9.25
N ILE A 161 -1.41 -0.42 -8.40
CA ILE A 161 -1.96 -1.77 -8.15
C ILE A 161 -3.12 -2.14 -9.08
N THR A 162 -3.64 -1.18 -9.86
CA THR A 162 -4.72 -1.41 -10.85
C THR A 162 -4.42 -2.51 -11.90
N PRO A 163 -3.17 -2.76 -12.38
CA PRO A 163 -2.87 -3.82 -13.35
C PRO A 163 -3.26 -5.22 -12.89
N LEU A 164 -3.16 -5.52 -11.59
CA LEU A 164 -3.52 -6.82 -11.00
C LEU A 164 -4.99 -7.21 -11.31
N VAL A 165 -5.86 -6.20 -11.32
CA VAL A 165 -7.30 -6.30 -11.55
C VAL A 165 -7.67 -6.21 -13.04
N LEU A 166 -7.15 -5.21 -13.75
CA LEU A 166 -7.52 -4.94 -15.15
C LEU A 166 -6.76 -5.80 -16.18
N ARG A 167 -5.55 -6.24 -15.85
CA ARG A 167 -4.69 -7.12 -16.66
C ARG A 167 -4.48 -6.61 -18.09
N ASN A 168 -4.42 -5.28 -18.21
CA ASN A 168 -4.37 -4.53 -19.46
C ASN A 168 -3.03 -3.83 -19.70
N ALA A 169 -2.02 -4.12 -18.88
CA ALA A 169 -0.65 -3.67 -19.06
C ALA A 169 0.12 -4.59 -20.04
N GLU A 170 1.20 -4.10 -20.64
CA GLU A 170 1.87 -4.76 -21.77
C GLU A 170 2.51 -6.11 -21.41
N GLU A 171 2.91 -6.29 -20.14
CA GLU A 171 3.38 -7.55 -19.57
C GLU A 171 2.39 -8.71 -19.79
N TYR A 172 1.08 -8.49 -19.69
CA TYR A 172 0.07 -9.54 -19.84
C TYR A 172 -0.06 -10.07 -21.28
N ALA A 173 0.65 -9.48 -22.26
CA ALA A 173 0.82 -10.06 -23.59
C ALA A 173 1.94 -11.12 -23.67
N LYS A 174 2.67 -11.38 -22.57
CA LYS A 174 3.84 -12.29 -22.51
C LYS A 174 3.54 -13.66 -21.90
N TYR A 175 2.49 -13.78 -21.09
CA TYR A 175 2.16 -15.01 -20.34
C TYR A 175 0.64 -15.19 -20.21
N LEU A 176 0.21 -16.44 -20.04
CA LEU A 176 -1.18 -16.79 -19.76
C LEU A 176 -1.39 -16.95 -18.25
N LEU A 177 -2.55 -16.53 -17.74
CA LEU A 177 -2.89 -16.61 -16.32
C LEU A 177 -3.89 -17.73 -16.03
N GLY A 178 -3.54 -18.64 -15.13
CA GLY A 178 -4.49 -19.61 -14.58
C GLY A 178 -5.49 -18.96 -13.62
N GLU A 179 -6.74 -19.44 -13.58
CA GLU A 179 -7.83 -18.87 -12.78
C GLU A 179 -7.49 -18.71 -11.28
N ARG A 180 -6.75 -19.67 -10.70
CA ARG A 180 -6.29 -19.63 -9.31
C ARG A 180 -5.40 -18.42 -9.04
N TYR A 181 -4.45 -18.14 -9.92
CA TYR A 181 -3.54 -16.99 -9.79
C TYR A 181 -4.23 -15.68 -10.17
N MET A 182 -5.13 -15.68 -11.17
CA MET A 182 -6.02 -14.53 -11.43
C MET A 182 -6.84 -14.13 -10.19
N LYS A 183 -7.36 -15.11 -9.45
CA LYS A 183 -8.04 -14.85 -8.18
C LYS A 183 -7.06 -14.31 -7.12
N GLN A 184 -5.84 -14.83 -7.04
CA GLN A 184 -4.82 -14.34 -6.10
C GLN A 184 -4.39 -12.89 -6.41
N LEU A 185 -4.30 -12.47 -7.68
CA LEU A 185 -4.11 -11.07 -8.05
C LEU A 185 -5.28 -10.17 -7.62
N ASP A 186 -6.52 -10.66 -7.74
CA ASP A 186 -7.71 -9.94 -7.25
C ASP A 186 -7.77 -9.88 -5.72
N ASP A 187 -7.23 -10.88 -5.00
CA ASP A 187 -7.09 -10.87 -3.55
C ASP A 187 -5.97 -9.94 -3.08
N GLU A 188 -4.82 -9.95 -3.75
CA GLU A 188 -3.68 -9.10 -3.44
C GLU A 188 -3.98 -7.61 -3.70
N PHE A 189 -4.74 -7.29 -4.76
CA PHE A 189 -5.28 -5.95 -4.93
C PHE A 189 -6.16 -5.51 -3.76
N ILE A 190 -6.97 -6.41 -3.17
CA ILE A 190 -7.82 -6.07 -2.02
C ILE A 190 -6.96 -5.84 -0.77
N SER A 191 -5.91 -6.64 -0.57
CA SER A 191 -4.93 -6.43 0.50
C SER A 191 -4.20 -5.09 0.36
N GLN A 192 -3.72 -4.76 -0.85
CA GLN A 192 -3.00 -3.51 -1.12
C GLN A 192 -3.94 -2.29 -1.19
N TRP A 193 -5.22 -2.46 -1.55
CA TRP A 193 -6.25 -1.45 -1.36
C TRP A 193 -6.52 -1.21 0.13
N ALA A 194 -6.62 -2.28 0.92
CA ALA A 194 -6.76 -2.17 2.38
C ALA A 194 -5.53 -1.50 2.99
N GLY A 195 -4.31 -1.80 2.53
CA GLY A 195 -3.07 -1.10 2.92
C GLY A 195 -3.01 0.37 2.43
N THR A 196 -3.47 0.67 1.22
CA THR A 196 -3.54 2.06 0.71
C THR A 196 -4.63 2.88 1.41
N ARG A 197 -5.70 2.23 1.88
CA ARG A 197 -6.63 2.83 2.84
C ARG A 197 -6.10 2.82 4.26
N HIS A 198 -5.23 1.89 4.62
CA HIS A 198 -4.49 1.98 5.86
C HIS A 198 -3.56 3.17 5.80
N THR A 199 -2.96 3.59 4.66
CA THR A 199 -2.09 4.79 4.58
C THR A 199 -2.81 6.14 4.58
N HIS A 200 -4.15 6.20 4.46
CA HIS A 200 -4.86 7.46 4.22
C HIS A 200 -6.02 7.81 5.17
N VAL A 201 -6.25 9.13 5.32
CA VAL A 201 -7.26 9.80 6.14
C VAL A 201 -7.34 9.38 7.63
N GLY A 202 -6.26 9.15 8.39
CA GLY A 202 -4.87 9.63 8.39
C GLY A 202 -3.97 9.18 7.24
N HIS A 203 -3.37 7.98 7.21
CA HIS A 203 -3.18 6.93 8.24
C HIS A 203 -1.75 6.32 8.01
N SER A 204 -1.48 4.99 7.91
CA SER A 204 -0.12 4.36 7.91
C SER A 204 0.05 2.96 7.22
N ASP A 205 1.14 2.22 7.52
CA ASP A 205 1.62 0.94 6.90
C ASP A 205 2.09 -0.10 7.95
N PHE A 206 2.49 -1.32 7.50
CA PHE A 206 3.74 -2.04 7.90
C PHE A 206 3.94 -3.42 7.20
N ASP A 207 5.06 -4.16 7.45
CA ASP A 207 5.79 -5.18 6.61
C ASP A 207 5.91 -6.60 7.34
N ASP A 208 6.53 -7.81 7.12
CA ASP A 208 7.73 -8.53 6.58
C ASP A 208 7.48 -10.04 6.23
N VAL A 209 8.34 -10.74 5.44
CA VAL A 209 8.87 -12.14 5.66
C VAL A 209 10.25 -12.39 4.95
N LEU A 210 11.11 -13.25 5.53
CA LEU A 210 12.44 -13.71 5.06
C LEU A 210 12.51 -14.70 3.85
N ILE A 211 13.72 -14.85 3.26
CA ILE A 211 14.04 -15.63 2.03
C ILE A 211 14.88 -16.91 2.34
N GLY A 212 14.82 -17.95 1.48
CA GLY A 212 15.72 -19.12 1.52
C GLY A 212 16.11 -19.68 0.14
N CYS A 213 17.36 -20.17 0.02
CA CYS A 213 17.94 -20.76 -1.21
C CYS A 213 18.28 -22.26 -1.07
N SER A 214 18.40 -22.97 -2.19
CA SER A 214 18.68 -24.42 -2.26
C SER A 214 20.01 -24.76 -2.98
N THR A 215 20.46 -26.02 -2.87
CA THR A 215 21.75 -26.52 -3.39
C THR A 215 21.59 -27.54 -4.52
N ILE A 216 22.61 -27.64 -5.39
CA ILE A 216 22.57 -28.39 -6.66
C ILE A 216 23.29 -29.74 -6.57
N GLU A 217 22.65 -30.81 -7.05
CA GLU A 217 23.30 -32.03 -7.56
C GLU A 217 23.14 -32.12 -9.10
N GLN A 218 23.97 -32.93 -9.78
CA GLN A 218 24.03 -32.94 -11.25
C GLN A 218 22.95 -33.81 -11.90
N SER A 219 22.23 -33.20 -12.85
CA SER A 219 21.02 -33.74 -13.53
C SER A 219 20.97 -33.26 -15.00
N PRO A 220 19.91 -33.57 -15.81
CA PRO A 220 19.85 -33.17 -17.24
C PRO A 220 19.82 -31.64 -17.48
N ILE A 221 19.79 -31.22 -18.74
CA ILE A 221 19.57 -29.80 -19.07
C ILE A 221 18.08 -29.50 -18.90
N ILE A 222 17.72 -29.17 -17.66
CA ILE A 222 16.40 -28.65 -17.31
C ILE A 222 16.32 -27.19 -17.74
N ILE A 223 15.22 -26.81 -18.40
CA ILE A 223 14.95 -25.44 -18.85
C ILE A 223 13.58 -25.02 -18.35
N THR A 224 13.57 -24.12 -17.37
CA THR A 224 12.38 -23.50 -16.78
C THR A 224 12.20 -22.05 -17.27
N PRO A 225 10.99 -21.46 -17.13
CA PRO A 225 10.79 -20.03 -17.33
C PRO A 225 11.23 -19.23 -16.10
N GLU A 226 12.25 -18.40 -16.25
CA GLU A 226 12.75 -17.52 -15.16
C GLU A 226 11.84 -16.29 -14.97
N ILE A 227 11.25 -16.14 -13.78
CA ILE A 227 10.61 -14.89 -13.33
C ILE A 227 11.31 -14.41 -12.06
N THR A 228 12.01 -13.29 -12.14
CA THR A 228 12.93 -12.86 -11.07
C THR A 228 12.26 -11.97 -10.01
N VAL A 229 11.21 -11.21 -10.34
CA VAL A 229 10.56 -10.23 -9.43
C VAL A 229 9.07 -10.00 -9.74
N GLU A 230 8.30 -9.66 -8.69
CA GLU A 230 6.86 -9.32 -8.71
C GLU A 230 6.59 -8.10 -7.79
N PRO A 231 5.56 -7.25 -8.05
CA PRO A 231 4.43 -7.47 -8.95
C PRO A 231 4.50 -6.64 -10.25
N PHE A 232 5.07 -7.22 -11.31
CA PHE A 232 5.16 -6.66 -12.68
C PHE A 232 5.83 -5.27 -12.90
N SER A 233 6.41 -5.09 -14.09
CA SER A 233 7.19 -3.88 -14.42
C SER A 233 6.38 -2.58 -14.44
N THR A 234 5.10 -2.61 -14.84
CA THR A 234 4.25 -1.42 -14.89
C THR A 234 4.00 -0.86 -13.48
N SER A 235 3.84 -1.72 -12.47
CA SER A 235 3.62 -1.32 -11.09
C SER A 235 4.84 -0.57 -10.54
N TYR A 236 6.05 -1.11 -10.74
CA TYR A 236 7.29 -0.46 -10.30
C TYR A 236 7.52 0.92 -10.95
N SER A 237 7.20 1.10 -12.24
CA SER A 237 7.28 2.43 -12.87
C SER A 237 6.29 3.40 -12.21
N ARG A 238 5.04 2.98 -12.00
CA ARG A 238 4.01 3.80 -11.35
C ARG A 238 4.38 4.18 -9.91
N MET A 239 4.97 3.25 -9.15
CA MET A 239 5.45 3.50 -7.78
C MET A 239 6.53 4.59 -7.80
N ARG A 240 7.50 4.49 -8.71
CA ARG A 240 8.52 5.53 -8.91
C ARG A 240 7.91 6.87 -9.33
N GLU A 241 6.90 6.88 -10.20
CA GLU A 241 6.17 8.09 -10.61
C GLU A 241 5.43 8.76 -9.44
N SER A 242 4.88 7.97 -8.52
CA SER A 242 4.30 8.44 -7.26
C SER A 242 5.34 9.04 -6.31
N LEU A 243 6.52 8.42 -6.17
CA LEU A 243 7.63 8.99 -5.39
C LEU A 243 8.15 10.29 -6.01
N LEU A 244 8.29 10.35 -7.33
CA LEU A 244 8.63 11.57 -8.08
C LEU A 244 7.57 12.67 -7.95
N PHE A 245 6.31 12.32 -7.70
CA PHE A 245 5.25 13.28 -7.41
C PHE A 245 5.32 13.76 -5.94
N LEU A 246 5.52 12.84 -4.99
CA LEU A 246 5.68 13.13 -3.57
C LEU A 246 6.90 14.03 -3.30
N GLU A 247 8.04 13.72 -3.90
CA GLU A 247 9.27 14.53 -3.82
C GLU A 247 9.01 15.98 -4.27
N LYS A 248 8.35 16.17 -5.42
CA LYS A 248 8.00 17.51 -5.95
C LYS A 248 7.03 18.25 -5.04
N LEU A 249 6.03 17.55 -4.50
CA LEU A 249 5.06 18.12 -3.55
C LEU A 249 5.76 18.61 -2.27
N LEU A 250 6.62 17.78 -1.68
CA LEU A 250 7.40 18.14 -0.48
C LEU A 250 8.38 19.28 -0.78
N THR A 251 9.13 19.21 -1.88
CA THR A 251 10.07 20.26 -2.33
C THR A 251 9.39 21.62 -2.48
N HIS A 252 8.14 21.66 -2.95
CA HIS A 252 7.42 22.91 -3.16
C HIS A 252 6.77 23.47 -1.90
N GLU A 253 6.12 22.63 -1.10
CA GLU A 253 5.22 23.10 -0.02
C GLU A 253 5.87 23.11 1.38
N MET A 254 6.77 22.15 1.67
CA MET A 254 7.48 21.96 2.94
C MET A 254 8.87 21.31 2.72
N PRO A 255 9.81 21.99 2.03
CA PRO A 255 11.13 21.44 1.71
C PRO A 255 11.93 21.04 2.95
N GLU A 256 11.67 21.63 4.11
CA GLU A 256 12.32 21.27 5.38
C GLU A 256 11.98 19.86 5.88
N VAL A 257 11.03 19.16 5.27
CA VAL A 257 10.72 17.74 5.54
C VAL A 257 11.74 16.81 4.89
N LEU A 258 12.29 17.17 3.74
CA LEU A 258 13.30 16.35 3.04
C LEU A 258 14.59 16.22 3.87
N GLU A 259 14.89 17.26 4.68
CA GLU A 259 15.95 17.37 5.69
C GLU A 259 15.55 16.78 7.07
N LYS A 260 14.67 15.78 7.10
CA LYS A 260 14.28 15.05 8.32
C LYS A 260 14.58 13.58 8.15
N HIS A 261 14.99 12.95 9.24
CA HIS A 261 14.99 11.49 9.34
C HIS A 261 13.56 11.01 9.55
N ARG A 262 13.20 9.90 8.90
CA ARG A 262 11.97 9.15 9.17
C ARG A 262 11.97 8.63 10.61
N VAL A 263 10.81 8.60 11.27
CA VAL A 263 10.66 8.03 12.62
C VAL A 263 10.20 6.58 12.50
N MET A 264 10.86 5.70 13.25
CA MET A 264 10.65 4.25 13.22
C MET A 264 9.66 3.79 14.30
N ASN A 265 9.31 2.50 14.24
CA ASN A 265 8.35 1.82 15.11
C ASN A 265 8.70 1.92 16.62
N ASP A 266 9.99 1.91 16.93
CA ASP A 266 10.60 1.96 18.27
C ASP A 266 10.91 3.39 18.76
N GLU A 267 10.31 4.41 18.11
CA GLU A 267 10.64 5.84 18.25
C GLU A 267 12.07 6.24 17.83
N SER A 268 12.86 5.32 17.24
CA SER A 268 14.18 5.66 16.69
C SER A 268 14.07 6.47 15.38
N SER A 269 15.20 6.92 14.85
CA SER A 269 15.27 7.68 13.60
C SER A 269 16.00 6.87 12.54
N GLY A 270 15.46 6.85 11.31
CA GLY A 270 16.09 6.23 10.15
C GLY A 270 17.48 6.81 9.88
N SER A 271 18.38 6.00 9.32
CA SER A 271 19.80 6.36 9.16
C SER A 271 20.08 7.46 8.14
N LYS A 272 19.10 7.80 7.30
CA LYS A 272 19.16 8.79 6.21
C LYS A 272 18.05 9.83 6.34
N VAL A 273 18.15 10.93 5.61
CA VAL A 273 17.06 11.91 5.51
C VAL A 273 16.08 11.53 4.40
N ILE A 274 14.82 11.97 4.52
CA ILE A 274 13.71 11.59 3.62
C ILE A 274 14.03 11.88 2.14
N GLY A 275 14.76 12.96 1.82
CA GLY A 275 15.21 13.22 0.45
C GLY A 275 16.15 12.16 -0.13
N GLU A 276 17.04 11.60 0.70
CA GLU A 276 17.93 10.49 0.33
C GLU A 276 17.15 9.17 0.22
N GLU A 277 16.27 8.89 1.18
CA GLU A 277 15.39 7.69 1.14
C GLU A 277 14.53 7.68 -0.13
N LEU A 278 13.88 8.80 -0.48
CA LEU A 278 13.09 8.94 -1.73
C LEU A 278 13.95 8.72 -2.98
N THR A 279 15.14 9.33 -3.05
CA THR A 279 16.05 9.20 -4.19
C THR A 279 16.50 7.74 -4.38
N GLU A 280 16.87 7.07 -3.30
CA GLU A 280 17.30 5.67 -3.34
C GLU A 280 16.16 4.71 -3.67
N MET A 281 14.94 4.97 -3.18
CA MET A 281 13.79 4.11 -3.43
C MET A 281 13.29 4.25 -4.88
N GLN A 282 13.35 5.45 -5.47
CA GLN A 282 13.13 5.64 -6.91
C GLN A 282 14.16 4.87 -7.76
N LEU A 283 15.43 4.84 -7.35
CA LEU A 283 16.50 4.12 -8.04
C LEU A 283 16.36 2.59 -7.92
N LEU A 284 15.93 2.10 -6.74
CA LEU A 284 15.59 0.69 -6.52
C LEU A 284 14.43 0.26 -7.42
N LEU A 285 13.32 1.00 -7.42
CA LEU A 285 12.14 0.71 -8.26
C LEU A 285 12.48 0.73 -9.75
N LYS A 286 13.39 1.61 -10.20
CA LYS A 286 13.90 1.59 -11.57
C LYS A 286 14.64 0.28 -11.90
N GLY A 287 15.44 -0.25 -10.97
CA GLY A 287 16.12 -1.53 -11.16
C GLY A 287 15.15 -2.71 -11.19
N LEU A 288 14.16 -2.72 -10.30
CA LEU A 288 13.10 -3.74 -10.26
C LEU A 288 12.24 -3.74 -11.54
N GLU A 289 11.87 -2.56 -12.06
CA GLU A 289 11.22 -2.39 -13.36
C GLU A 289 12.02 -3.07 -14.49
N MET A 290 13.34 -2.85 -14.53
CA MET A 290 14.22 -3.36 -15.57
C MET A 290 14.43 -4.86 -15.49
N ILE A 291 14.62 -5.40 -14.27
CA ILE A 291 14.73 -6.84 -14.03
C ILE A 291 13.43 -7.53 -14.46
N SER A 292 12.26 -7.00 -14.07
CA SER A 292 10.96 -7.53 -14.50
C SER A 292 10.80 -7.53 -16.03
N LYS A 293 11.24 -6.45 -16.72
CA LYS A 293 11.23 -6.38 -18.19
C LYS A 293 12.20 -7.37 -18.84
N GLU A 294 13.36 -7.63 -18.23
CA GLU A 294 14.35 -8.61 -18.69
C GLU A 294 13.79 -10.04 -18.62
N SER A 295 13.23 -10.45 -17.46
CA SER A 295 12.57 -11.76 -17.27
C SER A 295 11.42 -11.98 -18.28
N LEU A 296 10.60 -10.95 -18.52
CA LEU A 296 9.45 -11.00 -19.44
C LEU A 296 9.82 -10.78 -20.91
N HIS A 297 11.11 -10.66 -21.23
CA HIS A 297 11.63 -10.36 -22.56
C HIS A 297 10.92 -9.18 -23.23
N MET A 298 10.64 -8.12 -22.45
CA MET A 298 10.08 -6.86 -22.92
C MET A 298 11.20 -5.97 -23.46
N THR A 299 10.94 -5.26 -24.56
CA THR A 299 11.92 -4.33 -25.14
C THR A 299 11.96 -3.03 -24.34
N TYR A 300 13.15 -2.60 -23.93
CA TYR A 300 13.38 -1.29 -23.30
C TYR A 300 14.68 -0.64 -23.83
N ASP A 301 14.72 0.70 -23.79
CA ASP A 301 15.91 1.48 -24.17
C ASP A 301 16.93 1.44 -23.02
N TYR A 302 17.99 0.65 -23.18
CA TYR A 302 19.02 0.48 -22.16
C TYR A 302 20.01 1.63 -22.19
N GLN A 303 20.06 2.42 -21.12
CA GLN A 303 20.98 3.55 -20.98
C GLN A 303 22.07 3.23 -19.94
N ASN A 304 23.30 3.72 -20.11
CA ASN A 304 24.40 3.42 -19.16
C ASN A 304 24.14 3.86 -17.70
N LYS A 305 23.10 4.66 -17.44
CA LYS A 305 22.63 5.05 -16.10
C LYS A 305 21.78 3.96 -15.42
N ASP A 306 21.48 2.87 -16.13
CA ASP A 306 20.57 1.82 -15.71
C ASP A 306 21.31 0.67 -15.03
N GLU A 307 22.59 0.48 -15.35
CA GLU A 307 23.50 -0.42 -14.64
C GLU A 307 23.47 -0.21 -13.12
N GLU A 308 23.40 1.04 -12.66
CA GLU A 308 23.38 1.38 -11.23
C GLU A 308 22.05 1.01 -10.57
N ALA A 309 20.93 1.25 -11.27
CA ALA A 309 19.59 0.87 -10.82
C ALA A 309 19.47 -0.65 -10.69
N ILE A 310 19.85 -1.39 -11.74
CA ILE A 310 19.83 -2.86 -11.78
C ILE A 310 20.76 -3.42 -10.70
N ARG A 311 21.96 -2.85 -10.50
CA ARG A 311 22.90 -3.27 -9.46
C ARG A 311 22.37 -3.02 -8.04
N LYS A 312 21.67 -1.90 -7.80
CA LYS A 312 21.00 -1.63 -6.52
C LYS A 312 19.87 -2.62 -6.27
N ALA A 313 19.06 -2.91 -7.29
CA ALA A 313 17.96 -3.87 -7.18
C ALA A 313 18.43 -5.31 -6.97
N LYS A 314 19.44 -5.80 -7.73
CA LYS A 314 19.97 -7.16 -7.52
C LYS A 314 20.56 -7.35 -6.12
N ARG A 315 21.33 -6.37 -5.61
CA ARG A 315 21.77 -6.38 -4.20
C ARG A 315 20.59 -6.35 -3.22
N TRP A 316 19.59 -5.49 -3.45
CA TRP A 316 18.44 -5.43 -2.55
C TRP A 316 17.69 -6.76 -2.52
N ILE A 317 17.51 -7.46 -3.65
CA ILE A 317 16.91 -8.81 -3.69
C ILE A 317 17.75 -9.82 -2.88
N GLU A 318 19.09 -9.75 -2.98
CA GLU A 318 20.03 -10.57 -2.19
C GLU A 318 19.98 -10.26 -0.68
N GLU A 319 19.70 -9.01 -0.31
CA GLU A 319 19.75 -8.50 1.07
C GLU A 319 18.36 -8.37 1.75
N ALA A 320 17.24 -8.45 1.01
CA ALA A 320 15.90 -7.99 1.39
C ALA A 320 15.37 -8.57 2.72
N GLY A 321 15.65 -9.84 3.00
CA GLY A 321 15.27 -10.47 4.28
C GLY A 321 15.96 -9.88 5.53
N ASN A 322 16.94 -8.99 5.35
CA ASN A 322 17.60 -8.22 6.41
C ASN A 322 17.22 -6.73 6.38
N ASP A 323 16.37 -6.30 5.45
CA ASP A 323 15.95 -4.89 5.34
C ASP A 323 15.02 -4.55 6.52
N PRO A 324 15.35 -3.55 7.37
CA PRO A 324 14.50 -3.12 8.48
C PRO A 324 13.14 -2.54 8.06
N ASP A 325 13.00 -2.18 6.78
CA ASP A 325 11.74 -1.79 6.19
C ASP A 325 10.92 -2.98 5.68
N MET A 326 11.56 -4.08 5.29
CA MET A 326 10.84 -5.35 5.18
C MET A 326 10.47 -5.86 6.57
N ASN A 327 11.39 -5.86 7.55
CA ASN A 327 11.29 -6.51 8.88
C ASN A 327 10.30 -5.88 9.92
N ARG A 328 9.07 -5.47 9.54
CA ARG A 328 8.06 -4.90 10.47
C ARG A 328 6.85 -5.83 10.71
N ASN A 329 5.62 -5.32 10.75
CA ASN A 329 4.41 -6.12 11.01
C ASN A 329 3.12 -5.58 10.32
N MET A 330 2.71 -6.18 9.19
CA MET A 330 1.54 -5.83 8.33
C MET A 330 0.18 -5.94 9.03
N ALA A 331 0.11 -6.36 10.30
CA ALA A 331 -1.15 -6.32 11.05
C ALA A 331 -1.66 -4.89 11.09
N THR A 332 -2.76 -4.65 10.38
CA THR A 332 -3.31 -3.33 10.09
C THR A 332 -4.83 -3.39 10.16
N PHE A 333 -5.45 -2.53 10.96
CA PHE A 333 -6.91 -2.46 11.16
C PHE A 333 -7.49 -1.24 10.43
N VAL A 334 -8.43 -1.48 9.52
CA VAL A 334 -8.92 -0.47 8.57
C VAL A 334 -10.46 -0.38 8.63
N PRO A 335 -11.06 0.53 9.43
CA PRO A 335 -12.50 0.73 9.43
C PRO A 335 -12.96 1.36 8.11
N ILE A 336 -13.89 0.70 7.40
CA ILE A 336 -14.33 1.09 6.05
C ILE A 336 -15.63 1.89 6.08
N ILE A 337 -16.68 1.36 6.73
CA ILE A 337 -18.02 1.96 6.87
C ILE A 337 -18.70 1.52 8.18
N ARG A 338 -19.77 2.22 8.60
CA ARG A 338 -20.72 1.71 9.61
C ARG A 338 -21.76 0.81 8.94
N THR A 339 -22.38 -0.09 9.70
CA THR A 339 -23.54 -0.87 9.24
C THR A 339 -24.82 -0.02 9.25
N THR A 340 -25.86 -0.47 8.54
CA THR A 340 -27.18 0.17 8.44
C THR A 340 -27.87 0.44 9.79
N ASP A 341 -27.74 -0.50 10.72
CA ASP A 341 -28.30 -0.38 12.08
C ASP A 341 -27.57 0.65 12.95
N GLY A 342 -26.39 1.13 12.51
CA GLY A 342 -25.52 2.02 13.27
C GLY A 342 -24.86 1.38 14.50
N GLU A 343 -25.14 0.12 14.83
CA GLU A 343 -24.55 -0.58 15.97
C GLU A 343 -23.22 -1.26 15.62
N GLY A 344 -23.02 -1.62 14.35
CA GLY A 344 -21.79 -2.21 13.83
C GLY A 344 -20.93 -1.31 12.93
N GLN A 345 -19.79 -1.85 12.53
CA GLN A 345 -18.90 -1.35 11.51
C GLN A 345 -18.32 -2.50 10.69
N ILE A 346 -18.13 -2.27 9.39
CA ILE A 346 -17.38 -3.16 8.52
C ILE A 346 -15.96 -2.62 8.41
N ALA A 347 -15.00 -3.44 8.79
CA ALA A 347 -13.58 -3.15 8.71
C ALA A 347 -12.87 -4.23 7.89
N TYR A 348 -11.68 -3.91 7.40
CA TYR A 348 -10.73 -4.89 6.90
C TYR A 348 -9.57 -5.02 7.90
N ILE A 349 -9.11 -6.25 8.10
CA ILE A 349 -7.76 -6.51 8.60
C ILE A 349 -6.88 -6.96 7.45
N ASN A 350 -5.62 -6.53 7.43
CA ASN A 350 -4.55 -7.45 7.03
C ASN A 350 -3.98 -8.05 8.30
N ALA A 351 -3.79 -9.37 8.33
CA ALA A 351 -3.31 -10.07 9.52
C ALA A 351 -1.80 -10.38 9.45
N GLY A 352 -1.23 -10.46 8.24
CA GLY A 352 0.14 -10.89 8.00
C GLY A 352 0.28 -11.50 6.61
N PHE A 353 1.21 -12.42 6.44
CA PHE A 353 1.46 -13.11 5.17
C PHE A 353 1.07 -14.59 5.21
N ARG A 354 1.08 -15.20 4.03
CA ARG A 354 1.18 -16.65 3.83
C ARG A 354 1.96 -16.92 2.54
N ASP A 355 2.61 -18.07 2.45
CA ASP A 355 3.14 -18.57 1.19
C ASP A 355 2.01 -18.97 0.24
N VAL A 356 2.15 -18.63 -1.05
CA VAL A 356 1.40 -19.23 -2.15
C VAL A 356 2.37 -19.79 -3.18
N GLU A 357 2.25 -21.09 -3.44
CA GLU A 357 2.92 -21.78 -4.54
C GLU A 357 2.26 -21.43 -5.88
N VAL A 358 3.09 -21.04 -6.84
CA VAL A 358 2.73 -20.67 -8.21
C VAL A 358 3.55 -21.50 -9.18
N GLU A 359 2.87 -22.31 -9.98
CA GLU A 359 3.46 -23.13 -11.03
C GLU A 359 3.60 -22.32 -12.33
N ILE A 360 4.80 -22.27 -12.89
CA ILE A 360 5.15 -21.54 -14.11
C ILE A 360 5.72 -22.52 -15.11
N SER A 361 5.20 -22.53 -16.34
CA SER A 361 5.66 -23.45 -17.39
C SER A 361 5.52 -22.82 -18.79
N TYR A 362 6.26 -23.33 -19.75
CA TYR A 362 6.20 -22.87 -21.14
C TYR A 362 4.97 -23.44 -21.87
N GLU A 363 3.96 -22.61 -22.08
CA GLU A 363 2.87 -22.86 -23.07
C GLU A 363 3.46 -23.14 -24.46
N GLN A 364 4.47 -22.37 -24.86
CA GLN A 364 5.26 -22.60 -26.08
C GLN A 364 6.73 -22.75 -25.71
N LYS A 365 7.23 -23.98 -25.75
CA LYS A 365 8.62 -24.34 -25.39
C LYS A 365 9.62 -23.65 -26.33
N PRO A 366 10.62 -22.90 -25.82
CA PRO A 366 11.54 -22.14 -26.66
C PRO A 366 12.45 -23.06 -27.51
N HIS A 367 12.84 -22.57 -28.69
CA HIS A 367 13.69 -23.34 -29.61
C HIS A 367 15.16 -23.30 -29.19
N VAL A 368 15.60 -24.36 -28.51
CA VAL A 368 16.97 -24.50 -27.98
C VAL A 368 17.93 -24.91 -29.10
N LYS A 369 18.96 -24.08 -29.35
CA LYS A 369 20.05 -24.40 -30.27
C LYS A 369 21.28 -24.87 -29.49
N THR A 370 21.44 -26.19 -29.36
CA THR A 370 22.68 -26.78 -28.84
C THR A 370 23.82 -26.57 -29.84
N GLY A 371 24.82 -25.78 -29.47
CA GLY A 371 25.90 -25.39 -30.37
C GLY A 371 26.86 -26.54 -30.74
N LYS A 372 26.85 -26.92 -32.02
CA LYS A 372 28.06 -27.27 -32.77
C LYS A 372 28.19 -26.28 -33.93
N ASN A 373 29.43 -25.95 -34.27
CA ASN A 373 29.86 -24.79 -35.06
C ASN A 373 28.96 -24.43 -36.26
N GLN A 374 28.55 -23.16 -36.33
CA GLN A 374 28.13 -22.54 -37.60
C GLN A 374 29.36 -22.16 -38.44
N GLU A 375 30.13 -23.15 -38.93
CA GLU A 375 31.00 -22.92 -40.10
C GLU A 375 31.51 -24.22 -40.76
N ASP A 376 31.73 -25.29 -39.99
CA ASP A 376 32.33 -26.53 -40.50
C ASP A 376 31.39 -27.33 -41.44
N LYS A 377 31.61 -27.17 -42.74
CA LYS A 377 31.21 -28.15 -43.76
C LYS A 377 32.33 -29.16 -43.97
N ALA A 378 31.98 -30.44 -43.93
CA ALA A 378 32.89 -31.58 -43.97
C ALA A 378 33.77 -31.71 -42.70
N GLU A 379 34.28 -32.88 -42.33
CA GLU A 379 34.22 -34.20 -42.99
C GLU A 379 33.41 -35.23 -42.19
N GLU A 380 33.19 -36.41 -42.78
CA GLU A 380 32.66 -37.58 -42.08
C GLU A 380 33.73 -38.17 -41.11
N ASP A 381 33.35 -39.16 -40.29
CA ASP A 381 34.22 -39.87 -39.34
C ASP A 381 34.91 -39.06 -38.23
N SER A 382 34.13 -38.66 -37.21
CA SER A 382 34.67 -38.41 -35.85
C SER A 382 33.88 -39.17 -34.78
N TRP A 383 34.55 -40.13 -34.13
CA TRP A 383 33.94 -41.11 -33.21
C TRP A 383 33.49 -40.52 -31.85
N PHE A 384 33.61 -39.22 -31.63
CA PHE A 384 33.01 -38.55 -30.48
C PHE A 384 31.51 -38.33 -30.69
N ALA A 385 30.75 -39.40 -30.47
CA ALA A 385 29.31 -39.37 -30.17
C ALA A 385 29.07 -38.67 -28.81
N GLY A 386 29.39 -37.37 -28.77
CA GLY A 386 29.20 -36.51 -27.60
C GLY A 386 27.74 -36.54 -27.18
N SER A 387 27.50 -36.78 -25.90
CA SER A 387 26.17 -37.05 -25.36
C SER A 387 25.21 -35.90 -25.64
N TRP A 388 24.19 -36.19 -26.45
CA TRP A 388 22.95 -35.42 -26.44
C TRP A 388 22.38 -35.52 -25.03
N ARG A 389 22.61 -34.50 -24.20
CA ARG A 389 21.88 -34.37 -22.94
C ARG A 389 20.42 -34.17 -23.30
N GLU A 390 19.54 -34.96 -22.69
CA GLU A 390 18.11 -34.76 -22.82
C GLU A 390 17.76 -33.36 -22.31
N ILE A 391 17.00 -32.62 -23.11
CA ILE A 391 16.53 -31.28 -22.78
C ILE A 391 15.12 -31.45 -22.22
N GLU A 392 14.99 -31.27 -20.92
CA GLU A 392 13.72 -31.35 -20.24
C GLU A 392 13.19 -29.93 -20.00
N PHE A 393 11.95 -29.68 -20.39
CA PHE A 393 11.24 -28.45 -20.05
C PHE A 393 10.29 -28.77 -18.90
N SER A 394 10.70 -28.43 -17.68
CA SER A 394 9.90 -28.64 -16.48
C SER A 394 9.05 -27.40 -16.16
N THR A 395 8.05 -27.62 -15.32
CA THR A 395 7.43 -26.55 -14.54
C THR A 395 8.41 -26.09 -13.47
N GLU A 396 8.43 -24.80 -13.16
CA GLU A 396 9.04 -24.25 -11.95
C GLU A 396 7.95 -23.88 -10.95
N THR A 397 8.17 -24.19 -9.66
CA THR A 397 7.24 -23.81 -8.59
C THR A 397 7.88 -22.72 -7.75
N LEU A 398 7.48 -21.48 -8.00
CA LEU A 398 7.87 -20.35 -7.16
C LEU A 398 6.95 -20.27 -5.93
N ARG A 399 7.48 -19.72 -4.84
CA ARG A 399 6.71 -19.34 -3.65
C ARG A 399 6.74 -17.84 -3.48
N PHE A 400 5.56 -17.25 -3.34
CA PHE A 400 5.40 -15.83 -3.08
C PHE A 400 4.72 -15.62 -1.72
N PRO A 401 5.24 -14.74 -0.85
CA PRO A 401 4.46 -14.23 0.27
C PRO A 401 3.33 -13.38 -0.30
N VAL A 402 2.09 -13.64 0.13
CA VAL A 402 0.92 -12.83 -0.23
C VAL A 402 0.19 -12.35 1.01
N LEU A 403 -0.45 -11.19 0.92
CA LEU A 403 -1.09 -10.57 2.08
C LEU A 403 -2.41 -11.23 2.44
N VAL A 404 -2.55 -11.60 3.71
CA VAL A 404 -3.73 -12.25 4.28
C VAL A 404 -4.70 -11.19 4.79
N HIS A 405 -5.61 -10.75 3.92
CA HIS A 405 -6.69 -9.82 4.29
C HIS A 405 -7.98 -10.54 4.69
N LYS A 406 -8.87 -9.84 5.42
CA LYS A 406 -10.21 -10.32 5.75
C LYS A 406 -11.18 -9.16 6.08
N GLU A 407 -12.40 -9.21 5.56
CA GLU A 407 -13.51 -8.35 6.03
C GLU A 407 -14.00 -8.88 7.39
N VAL A 408 -14.19 -7.98 8.37
CA VAL A 408 -14.67 -8.28 9.73
C VAL A 408 -15.78 -7.31 10.16
N ARG A 409 -16.73 -7.81 10.95
CA ARG A 409 -17.95 -7.09 11.35
C ARG A 409 -18.00 -6.92 12.86
N MET A 410 -17.58 -5.75 13.32
CA MET A 410 -17.38 -5.45 14.74
C MET A 410 -18.42 -4.45 15.27
N PRO A 411 -18.74 -4.44 16.57
CA PRO A 411 -19.50 -3.34 17.18
C PRO A 411 -18.80 -2.00 16.97
N HIS A 412 -19.51 -0.93 16.58
CA HIS A 412 -18.90 0.40 16.31
C HIS A 412 -18.20 1.01 17.53
N LYS A 413 -18.54 0.53 18.73
CA LYS A 413 -17.96 0.92 20.02
C LYS A 413 -16.60 0.25 20.28
N LYS A 414 -16.29 -0.84 19.55
CA LYS A 414 -15.06 -1.66 19.62
C LYS A 414 -14.15 -1.36 18.43
N ILE A 415 -13.72 -0.10 18.27
CA ILE A 415 -12.57 0.23 17.41
C ILE A 415 -11.31 -0.14 18.17
N ILE A 416 -10.47 -0.98 17.54
CA ILE A 416 -9.13 -1.31 17.99
C ILE A 416 -8.08 -0.56 17.16
N ASN A 417 -6.84 -0.51 17.62
CA ASN A 417 -5.68 -0.07 16.84
C ASN A 417 -4.83 -1.26 16.36
N ASP A 418 -3.82 -0.99 15.53
CA ASP A 418 -2.95 -2.02 14.95
C ASP A 418 -2.18 -2.81 16.00
N ARG A 419 -1.80 -2.18 17.12
CA ARG A 419 -1.16 -2.89 18.24
C ARG A 419 -2.14 -3.82 18.95
N GLU A 420 -3.38 -3.40 19.19
CA GLU A 420 -4.43 -4.28 19.74
C GLU A 420 -4.74 -5.45 18.78
N LEU A 421 -4.67 -5.22 17.46
CA LEU A 421 -4.76 -6.29 16.46
C LEU A 421 -3.55 -7.23 16.51
N ARG A 422 -2.32 -6.71 16.67
CA ARG A 422 -1.10 -7.52 16.87
C ARG A 422 -1.16 -8.37 18.12
N GLU A 423 -1.65 -7.81 19.23
CA GLU A 423 -1.84 -8.54 20.49
C GLU A 423 -2.87 -9.69 20.30
N ILE A 424 -3.96 -9.46 19.55
CA ILE A 424 -4.92 -10.52 19.18
C ILE A 424 -4.29 -11.58 18.25
N ILE A 425 -3.46 -11.19 17.28
CA ILE A 425 -2.78 -12.12 16.37
C ILE A 425 -1.79 -12.98 17.15
N ASP A 426 -0.91 -12.37 17.95
CA ASP A 426 0.08 -13.06 18.80
C ASP A 426 -0.56 -14.04 19.80
N GLU A 427 -1.79 -13.78 20.26
CA GLU A 427 -2.56 -14.70 21.12
C GLU A 427 -3.17 -15.89 20.36
N ASN A 428 -3.34 -15.80 19.03
CA ASN A 428 -4.07 -16.78 18.22
C ASN A 428 -3.21 -17.53 17.19
N THR A 429 -2.01 -17.05 16.84
CA THR A 429 -1.07 -17.72 15.91
C THR A 429 -0.01 -18.55 16.64
N GLN A 430 0.32 -19.73 16.12
CA GLN A 430 1.41 -20.56 16.66
C GLN A 430 2.79 -20.20 16.09
N ASP A 431 2.83 -19.65 14.87
CA ASP A 431 4.06 -19.19 14.21
C ASP A 431 3.99 -17.69 13.89
N LYS A 432 5.11 -16.98 14.05
CA LYS A 432 5.19 -15.52 13.98
C LYS A 432 5.53 -15.03 12.58
N GLY A 433 4.60 -15.21 11.64
CA GLY A 433 4.65 -14.57 10.31
C GLY A 433 3.71 -15.17 9.27
N ILE A 434 3.51 -16.49 9.30
CA ILE A 434 2.66 -17.22 8.36
C ILE A 434 1.32 -17.54 9.04
N ILE A 435 0.22 -17.01 8.48
CA ILE A 435 -1.12 -17.21 9.04
C ILE A 435 -1.89 -18.29 8.27
N THR A 436 -2.30 -19.34 8.96
CA THR A 436 -3.19 -20.36 8.41
C THR A 436 -4.64 -19.87 8.36
N THR A 437 -5.46 -20.49 7.51
CA THR A 437 -6.91 -20.21 7.42
C THR A 437 -7.62 -20.38 8.76
N GLN A 438 -7.18 -21.33 9.60
CA GLN A 438 -7.81 -21.60 10.90
C GLN A 438 -7.50 -20.50 11.94
N GLU A 439 -6.26 -20.02 11.97
CA GLU A 439 -5.86 -18.91 12.87
C GLU A 439 -6.59 -17.62 12.45
N LEU A 440 -6.66 -17.34 11.15
CA LEU A 440 -7.45 -16.22 10.62
C LEU A 440 -8.93 -16.30 11.04
N GLU A 441 -9.53 -17.50 11.03
CA GLU A 441 -10.92 -17.68 11.46
C GLU A 441 -11.14 -17.44 12.96
N GLU A 442 -10.20 -17.75 13.85
CA GLU A 442 -10.34 -17.41 15.29
C GLU A 442 -9.98 -15.94 15.58
N ILE A 443 -9.05 -15.33 14.83
CA ILE A 443 -8.80 -13.88 14.86
C ILE A 443 -10.10 -13.12 14.52
N VAL A 444 -10.75 -13.47 13.40
CA VAL A 444 -12.07 -12.93 13.04
C VAL A 444 -13.08 -13.15 14.16
N ARG A 445 -13.21 -14.39 14.64
CA ARG A 445 -14.14 -14.74 15.72
C ARG A 445 -13.86 -14.00 17.02
N THR A 446 -12.65 -13.49 17.25
CA THR A 446 -12.27 -12.71 18.43
C THR A 446 -12.50 -11.21 18.23
N LEU A 447 -12.43 -10.73 16.99
CA LEU A 447 -12.81 -9.37 16.60
C LEU A 447 -14.34 -9.17 16.63
N GLU A 448 -15.12 -10.14 16.15
CA GLU A 448 -16.58 -10.03 16.01
C GLU A 448 -17.38 -10.31 17.30
N LYS A 449 -16.76 -10.87 18.35
CA LYS A 449 -17.33 -11.05 19.72
C LYS A 449 -17.41 -9.72 20.49
#